data_AF-A0A949HAM5-F1
#
_entry.id   AF-A0A949HAM5-F1
#
_cell.length_a   1.000
_cell.length_b   1.000
_cell.length_c   1.000
_cell.angle_alpha   90.00
_cell.angle_beta   90.00
_cell.angle_gamma   90.00
#
_symmetry.space_group_name_H-M   'P 1'
#
loop_
_entity.id
_entity.type
_entity.pdbx_description
1 polymer ?
#
loop_
_entity_poly.entity_id
_entity_poly.type
_entity_poly.pdbx_seq_one_letter_code
_entity_poly.pdbx_strand_id
1 'polypeptide(L)'
;MSDPDAILRLGIDAAREGNREEARSLFSLLTREDPGNVQGWLWLAGVAEHAEQRRMALERVVALDPTNEMALNGLKALGAARRSHSVPTAASLADVEPVAAPADEERYASQLDATYQQRRPGAGAAPSPRPVAYRDVDRDEDDDAADSAPSSSQRLVRPLLIAVVFLLGIGLVALAVVTIFNRAGGGDASEVATLPPTLIVEPTASLPLEPTGDPAGEPVIDATTEPVVEPPTATIEPTPTPTPIPTQVPPEQAAPTLLQAGEVANAGGWSYTLMPGYVYGAVGNVIGGNTAQGQYAVVLALVSNKTGIDQPVPQEFFVLKDAAGGVYPARPDLAQIYVQRGATADIALGDVLPANETPTSVMLIFDVPPGATSLVLFSRENTTQGWLAVASVP
;
A
#
# COMPACT_ATOMS: atom_id res chain seq x y z
N MET A 1 -1.37 0.75 26.55
CA MET A 1 -2.02 2.00 26.13
C MET A 1 -1.05 3.09 26.49
N SER A 2 -0.43 3.66 25.48
CA SER A 2 0.51 4.77 25.67
C SER A 2 -0.33 6.04 25.77
N ASP A 3 0.05 6.96 26.66
CA ASP A 3 -0.67 8.22 26.84
C ASP A 3 -0.67 9.02 25.52
N PRO A 4 -1.84 9.34 24.92
CA PRO A 4 -1.92 10.07 23.64
C PRO A 4 -1.14 11.39 23.66
N ASP A 5 -1.10 12.08 24.80
CA ASP A 5 -0.34 13.31 24.97
C ASP A 5 1.17 13.07 24.96
N ALA A 6 1.62 11.91 25.43
CA ALA A 6 3.03 11.52 25.36
C ALA A 6 3.46 11.19 23.92
N ILE A 7 2.60 10.50 23.15
CA ILE A 7 2.86 10.21 21.72
C ILE A 7 2.91 11.51 20.91
N LEU A 8 1.97 12.43 21.18
CA LEU A 8 1.95 13.74 20.53
C LEU A 8 3.25 14.51 20.77
N ARG A 9 3.72 14.56 22.02
CA ARG A 9 4.98 15.24 22.37
C ARG A 9 6.19 14.59 21.70
N LEU A 10 6.28 13.27 21.71
CA LEU A 10 7.37 12.55 21.09
C LEU A 10 7.42 12.78 19.57
N GLY A 11 6.25 12.80 18.91
CA GLY A 11 6.15 13.10 17.48
C GLY A 11 6.59 14.52 17.15
N ILE A 12 6.25 15.50 18.00
CA ILE A 12 6.68 16.90 17.83
C ILE A 12 8.19 17.02 17.98
N ASP A 13 8.78 16.37 18.98
CA ASP A 13 10.24 16.39 19.19
C ASP A 13 10.97 15.75 17.99
N ALA A 14 10.51 14.60 17.51
CA ALA A 14 11.04 13.98 16.29
C ALA A 14 10.91 14.88 15.04
N ALA A 15 9.79 15.59 14.89
CA ALA A 15 9.60 16.51 13.77
C ALA A 15 10.58 17.69 13.83
N ARG A 16 10.85 18.21 15.03
CA ARG A 16 11.81 19.31 15.27
C ARG A 16 13.27 18.88 15.05
N GLU A 17 13.59 17.64 15.35
CA GLU A 17 14.91 17.04 15.09
C GLU A 17 15.13 16.75 13.60
N GLY A 18 14.12 16.99 12.75
CA GLY A 18 14.17 16.71 11.32
C GLY A 18 13.88 15.25 10.98
N ASN A 19 13.60 14.41 11.97
CA ASN A 19 13.23 13.01 11.77
C ASN A 19 11.75 12.89 11.36
N ARG A 20 11.46 13.30 10.12
CA ARG A 20 10.10 13.33 9.58
C ARG A 20 9.44 11.96 9.49
N GLU A 21 10.22 10.90 9.26
CA GLU A 21 9.69 9.53 9.17
C GLU A 21 9.22 9.03 10.53
N GLU A 22 10.03 9.21 11.57
CA GLU A 22 9.66 8.86 12.95
C GLU A 22 8.47 9.69 13.43
N ALA A 23 8.49 11.01 13.18
CA ALA A 23 7.37 11.89 13.49
C ALA A 23 6.06 11.43 12.82
N ARG A 24 6.12 11.04 11.55
CA ARG A 24 4.96 10.54 10.80
C ARG A 24 4.43 9.24 11.39
N SER A 25 5.31 8.32 11.77
CA SER A 25 4.94 7.06 12.42
C SER A 25 4.20 7.32 13.74
N LEU A 26 4.73 8.23 14.56
CA LEU A 26 4.15 8.63 15.85
C LEU A 26 2.80 9.33 15.70
N PHE A 27 2.67 10.28 14.78
CA PHE A 27 1.38 10.93 14.55
C PHE A 27 0.35 9.98 13.93
N SER A 28 0.77 9.06 13.06
CA SER A 28 -0.11 8.02 12.52
C SER A 28 -0.56 7.02 13.58
N LEU A 29 0.28 6.74 14.57
CA LEU A 29 -0.11 5.94 15.73
C LEU A 29 -1.12 6.71 16.60
N LEU A 30 -0.81 7.98 16.91
CA LEU A 30 -1.68 8.84 17.70
C LEU A 30 -3.08 8.98 17.11
N THR A 31 -3.19 9.20 15.80
CA THR A 31 -4.49 9.35 15.13
C THR A 31 -5.26 8.04 14.98
N ARG A 32 -4.58 6.89 15.14
CA ARG A 32 -5.23 5.58 15.24
C ARG A 32 -5.76 5.31 16.65
N GLU A 33 -5.00 5.68 17.68
CA GLU A 33 -5.40 5.49 19.09
C GLU A 33 -6.46 6.52 19.53
N ASP A 34 -6.36 7.77 19.05
CA ASP A 34 -7.34 8.84 19.25
C ASP A 34 -7.72 9.50 17.90
N PRO A 35 -8.71 8.95 17.18
CA PRO A 35 -9.17 9.50 15.90
C PRO A 35 -9.78 10.89 16.00
N GLY A 36 -10.14 11.36 17.19
CA GLY A 36 -10.67 12.70 17.45
C GLY A 36 -9.58 13.75 17.67
N ASN A 37 -8.30 13.34 17.69
CA ASN A 37 -7.20 14.24 17.99
C ASN A 37 -6.87 15.19 16.83
N VAL A 38 -7.52 16.35 16.83
CA VAL A 38 -7.31 17.42 15.84
C VAL A 38 -5.82 17.78 15.68
N GLN A 39 -5.05 17.78 16.77
CA GLN A 39 -3.63 18.12 16.74
C GLN A 39 -2.78 17.03 16.07
N GLY A 40 -3.04 15.75 16.38
CA GLY A 40 -2.36 14.63 15.72
C GLY A 40 -2.55 14.66 14.20
N TRP A 41 -3.76 14.96 13.74
CA TRP A 41 -4.05 15.09 12.31
C TRP A 41 -3.36 16.31 11.67
N LEU A 42 -3.32 17.46 12.35
CA LEU A 42 -2.59 18.64 11.86
C LEU A 42 -1.08 18.39 11.74
N TRP A 43 -0.49 17.78 12.76
CA TRP A 43 0.94 17.46 12.75
C TRP A 43 1.28 16.41 11.70
N LEU A 44 0.42 15.41 11.51
CA LEU A 44 0.53 14.43 10.43
C LEU A 44 0.52 15.11 9.06
N ALA A 45 -0.32 16.12 8.85
CA ALA A 45 -0.33 16.90 7.60
C ALA A 45 0.99 17.67 7.38
N GLY A 46 1.62 18.15 8.44
CA GLY A 46 2.89 18.88 8.39
C GLY A 46 4.10 18.02 8.02
N VAL A 47 4.15 16.78 8.51
CA VAL A 47 5.23 15.81 8.21
C VAL A 47 4.86 14.82 7.10
N ALA A 48 3.68 15.00 6.49
CA ALA A 48 3.20 14.18 5.40
C ALA A 48 4.23 14.14 4.28
N GLU A 49 4.48 12.94 3.78
CA GLU A 49 5.49 12.73 2.74
C GLU A 49 5.03 13.29 1.39
N HIS A 50 3.73 13.23 1.13
CA HIS A 50 3.14 13.55 -0.17
C HIS A 50 1.92 14.45 -0.01
N ALA A 51 1.61 15.21 -1.05
CA ALA A 51 0.47 16.14 -1.10
C ALA A 51 -0.87 15.47 -0.77
N GLU A 52 -1.05 14.20 -1.13
CA GLU A 52 -2.27 13.44 -0.88
C GLU A 52 -2.45 13.05 0.59
N GLN A 53 -1.38 12.56 1.24
CA GLN A 53 -1.39 12.28 2.68
C GLN A 53 -1.63 13.57 3.48
N ARG A 54 -1.04 14.69 3.04
CA ARG A 54 -1.31 16.01 3.60
C ARG A 54 -2.77 16.40 3.45
N ARG A 55 -3.35 16.19 2.26
CA ARG A 55 -4.77 16.49 1.97
C ARG A 55 -5.71 15.70 2.88
N MET A 56 -5.53 14.38 2.97
CA MET A 56 -6.37 13.50 3.79
C MET A 56 -6.32 13.90 5.28
N ALA A 57 -5.13 14.19 5.79
CA ALA A 57 -4.96 14.63 7.17
C ALA A 57 -5.66 15.98 7.43
N LEU A 58 -5.58 16.94 6.50
CA LEU A 58 -6.26 18.23 6.61
C LEU A 58 -7.78 18.10 6.46
N GLU A 59 -8.29 17.26 5.55
CA GLU A 59 -9.72 16.96 5.42
C GLU A 59 -10.28 16.39 6.73
N ARG A 60 -9.51 15.52 7.38
CA ARG A 60 -9.88 14.97 8.69
C ARG A 60 -9.92 16.05 9.77
N VAL A 61 -8.98 16.99 9.77
CA VAL A 61 -9.01 18.15 10.67
C VAL A 61 -10.25 19.00 10.43
N VAL A 62 -10.59 19.32 9.19
CA VAL A 62 -11.80 20.10 8.87
C VAL A 62 -13.08 19.37 9.26
N ALA A 63 -13.11 18.04 9.14
CA ALA A 63 -14.24 17.22 9.59
C ALA A 63 -14.42 17.24 11.11
N LEU A 64 -13.33 17.32 11.89
CA LEU A 64 -13.36 17.37 13.35
C LEU A 64 -13.55 18.79 13.90
N ASP A 65 -12.92 19.78 13.26
CA ASP A 65 -12.97 21.20 13.58
C ASP A 65 -13.12 22.02 12.28
N PRO A 66 -14.36 22.29 11.85
CA PRO A 66 -14.63 23.06 10.64
C PRO A 66 -14.15 24.51 10.69
N THR A 67 -13.82 25.02 11.89
CA THR A 67 -13.34 26.39 12.09
C THR A 67 -11.82 26.51 12.02
N ASN A 68 -11.12 25.39 11.78
CA ASN A 68 -9.67 25.35 11.77
C ASN A 68 -9.10 26.04 10.51
N GLU A 69 -8.71 27.30 10.65
CA GLU A 69 -8.17 28.11 9.55
C GLU A 69 -6.92 27.48 8.92
N MET A 70 -6.08 26.78 9.69
CA MET A 70 -4.86 26.15 9.16
C MET A 70 -5.18 25.01 8.20
N ALA A 71 -6.18 24.19 8.52
CA ALA A 71 -6.58 23.08 7.67
C ALA A 71 -7.27 23.58 6.39
N LEU A 72 -8.15 24.58 6.52
CA LEU A 72 -8.79 25.23 5.37
C LEU A 72 -7.77 25.89 4.43
N ASN A 73 -6.79 26.61 4.97
CA ASN A 73 -5.72 27.24 4.20
C ASN A 73 -4.80 26.20 3.54
N GLY A 74 -4.47 25.12 4.25
CA GLY A 74 -3.68 24.02 3.71
C GLY A 74 -4.36 23.34 2.51
N LEU A 75 -5.67 23.05 2.59
CA LEU A 75 -6.43 22.48 1.49
C LEU A 75 -6.52 23.43 0.28
N LYS A 76 -6.70 24.73 0.54
CA LYS A 76 -6.69 25.76 -0.52
C LYS A 76 -5.35 25.84 -1.23
N ALA A 77 -4.23 25.73 -0.51
CA ALA A 77 -2.89 25.73 -1.09
C ALA A 77 -2.67 24.51 -2.00
N LEU A 78 -3.12 23.32 -1.58
CA LEU A 78 -3.05 22.10 -2.38
C LEU A 78 -3.91 22.17 -3.66
N GLY A 79 -5.09 22.81 -3.58
CA GLY A 79 -5.95 23.06 -4.74
C GLY A 79 -5.39 24.06 -5.75
N ALA A 80 -4.51 24.98 -5.34
CA ALA A 80 -3.84 25.92 -6.23
C ALA A 80 -2.68 25.28 -7.01
N ALA A 81 -1.87 24.43 -6.36
CA ALA A 81 -0.75 23.72 -6.99
C ALA A 81 -1.18 22.72 -8.09
N ARG A 82 -2.43 22.24 -8.04
CA ARG A 82 -2.98 21.32 -9.04
C ARG A 82 -3.39 22.01 -10.36
N ARG A 83 -3.67 23.33 -10.32
CA ARG A 83 -4.07 24.11 -11.52
C ARG A 83 -2.89 24.53 -12.40
N SER A 84 -1.68 24.53 -11.88
CA SER A 84 -0.46 24.83 -12.64
C SER A 84 0.11 23.63 -13.40
N HIS A 85 -0.39 22.41 -13.17
CA HIS A 85 0.10 21.18 -13.82
C HIS A 85 -0.83 20.64 -14.93
N SER A 86 -1.78 21.45 -15.42
CA SER A 86 -2.70 21.03 -16.50
C SER A 86 -2.77 22.04 -17.65
N VAL A 87 -1.70 22.14 -18.45
CA VAL A 87 -1.75 22.52 -19.88
C VAL A 87 -0.58 21.82 -20.61
N PRO A 88 -0.82 20.94 -21.60
CA PRO A 88 0.19 20.58 -22.59
C PRO A 88 0.00 21.46 -23.83
N THR A 89 0.87 22.46 -24.02
CA THR A 89 1.07 23.09 -25.32
C THR A 89 2.56 23.08 -25.63
N ALA A 90 2.90 22.37 -26.70
CA ALA A 90 4.22 22.37 -27.31
C ALA A 90 4.55 23.76 -27.86
N ALA A 91 5.52 24.45 -27.27
CA ALA A 91 6.44 25.36 -27.95
C ALA A 91 7.55 25.82 -26.97
N SER A 92 8.78 25.77 -27.47
CA SER A 92 9.97 26.48 -26.97
C SER A 92 10.74 25.86 -25.79
N LEU A 93 11.71 25.01 -26.15
CA LEU A 93 12.94 24.80 -25.39
C LEU A 93 13.78 26.10 -25.44
N ALA A 94 13.72 26.91 -24.38
CA ALA A 94 14.80 27.80 -23.96
C ALA A 94 14.47 28.34 -22.55
N ASP A 95 15.37 28.07 -21.61
CA ASP A 95 15.48 28.68 -20.28
C ASP A 95 14.28 28.53 -19.32
N VAL A 96 14.21 27.39 -18.63
CA VAL A 96 13.61 27.33 -17.27
C VAL A 96 14.56 26.56 -16.35
N GLU A 97 15.23 27.34 -15.51
CA GLU A 97 15.99 26.93 -14.32
C GLU A 97 15.09 26.07 -13.39
N PRO A 98 15.62 25.02 -12.74
CA PRO A 98 14.79 24.11 -11.95
C PRO A 98 14.19 24.84 -10.74
N VAL A 99 12.87 25.02 -10.74
CA VAL A 99 12.15 25.50 -9.55
C VAL A 99 12.22 24.43 -8.48
N ALA A 100 13.13 24.63 -7.54
CA ALA A 100 13.24 23.88 -6.31
C ALA A 100 11.96 24.06 -5.47
N ALA A 101 11.26 22.97 -5.17
CA ALA A 101 10.35 22.89 -4.04
C ALA A 101 11.12 22.33 -2.83
N PRO A 102 11.56 23.21 -1.90
CA PRO A 102 11.49 22.85 -0.47
C PRO A 102 11.04 24.00 0.47
N ALA A 103 10.76 25.21 -0.01
CA ALA A 103 10.61 26.38 0.87
C ALA A 103 9.26 26.51 1.63
N ASP A 104 8.21 25.77 1.23
CA ASP A 104 6.86 25.97 1.77
C ASP A 104 6.51 25.01 2.91
N GLU A 105 7.16 23.85 2.97
CA GLU A 105 6.91 22.84 4.02
C GLU A 105 7.55 23.20 5.35
N GLU A 106 8.77 23.74 5.34
CA GLU A 106 9.47 24.16 6.55
C GLU A 106 8.79 25.38 7.19
N ARG A 107 8.21 26.26 6.38
CA ARG A 107 7.37 27.36 6.88
C ARG A 107 6.10 26.86 7.52
N TYR A 108 5.47 25.83 6.94
CA TYR A 108 4.27 25.23 7.49
C TYR A 108 4.55 24.51 8.81
N ALA A 109 5.63 23.73 8.89
CA ALA A 109 6.08 23.10 10.12
C ALA A 109 6.43 24.12 11.22
N SER A 110 7.08 25.23 10.85
CA SER A 110 7.43 26.31 11.79
C SER A 110 6.20 27.05 12.34
N GLN A 111 5.15 27.23 11.52
CA GLN A 111 3.89 27.85 11.94
C GLN A 111 3.11 26.96 12.91
N LEU A 112 3.12 25.64 12.70
CA LEU A 112 2.53 24.67 13.64
C LEU A 112 3.28 24.67 14.99
N ASP A 113 4.60 24.78 14.96
CA ASP A 113 5.41 24.83 16.18
C ASP A 113 5.13 26.07 17.04
N ALA A 114 5.07 27.25 16.39
CA ALA A 114 4.80 28.51 17.07
C ALA A 114 3.40 28.56 17.72
N THR A 115 2.40 28.00 17.04
CA THR A 115 1.02 27.95 17.55
C THR A 115 0.86 26.95 18.69
N TYR A 116 1.58 25.83 18.67
CA TYR A 116 1.64 24.89 19.80
C TYR A 116 2.23 25.51 21.07
N GLN A 117 3.33 26.26 20.94
CA GLN A 117 3.92 27.01 22.07
C GLN A 117 2.93 28.01 22.67
N GLN A 118 2.09 28.62 21.83
CA GLN A 118 1.10 29.63 22.24
C GLN A 118 -0.15 29.01 22.90
N ARG A 119 -0.52 27.78 22.54
CA ARG A 119 -1.69 27.06 23.08
C ARG A 119 -1.38 26.23 24.32
N ARG A 120 -0.11 26.14 24.74
CA ARG A 120 0.26 25.57 26.04
C ARG A 120 -0.39 26.39 27.16
N PRO A 121 -1.21 25.80 28.05
CA PRO A 121 -1.57 26.47 29.29
C PRO A 121 -0.26 26.76 30.05
N GLY A 122 -0.07 28.03 30.40
CA GLY A 122 1.24 28.63 30.64
C GLY A 122 2.13 27.87 31.61
N ALA A 123 3.34 27.54 31.15
CA ALA A 123 4.54 27.58 31.98
C ALA A 123 4.87 29.07 32.25
N GLY A 124 3.95 29.77 32.92
CA GLY A 124 4.19 31.08 33.48
C GLY A 124 5.14 30.92 34.66
N ALA A 125 6.17 31.77 34.69
CA ALA A 125 7.10 31.92 35.80
C ALA A 125 6.38 31.78 37.15
N ALA A 126 6.84 30.84 37.98
CA ALA A 126 6.38 30.71 39.34
C ALA A 126 6.62 32.05 40.08
N PRO A 127 5.60 32.66 40.70
CA PRO A 127 5.82 33.83 41.54
C PRO A 127 6.61 33.41 42.78
N SER A 128 7.73 34.08 43.03
CA SER A 128 8.47 33.97 44.29
C SER A 128 7.52 34.21 45.47
N PRO A 129 7.45 33.31 46.47
CA PRO A 129 6.65 33.56 47.65
C PRO A 129 7.29 34.67 48.47
N ARG A 130 6.58 35.79 48.62
CA ARG A 130 6.87 36.80 49.65
C ARG A 130 6.59 36.19 51.03
N PRO A 131 7.44 36.41 52.04
CA PRO A 131 7.17 35.90 53.38
C PRO A 131 6.12 36.78 54.03
N VAL A 132 4.94 36.22 54.28
CA VAL A 132 3.98 36.79 55.25
C VAL A 132 3.99 35.90 56.48
N ALA A 133 4.35 36.53 57.58
CA ALA A 133 4.50 35.95 58.90
C ALA A 133 3.17 35.37 59.41
N TYR A 134 3.22 34.14 59.90
CA TYR A 134 2.31 33.69 60.95
C TYR A 134 3.14 33.02 62.03
N ARG A 135 2.99 33.53 63.25
CA ARG A 135 3.48 32.97 64.50
C ARG A 135 2.75 31.65 64.72
N ASP A 136 3.50 30.58 65.01
CA ASP A 136 2.97 29.53 65.86
C ASP A 136 3.86 29.39 67.10
N VAL A 137 3.14 29.25 68.20
CA VAL A 137 3.56 29.32 69.58
C VAL A 137 3.83 27.90 70.05
N ASP A 138 4.99 27.73 70.64
CA ASP A 138 5.39 26.76 71.66
C ASP A 138 5.05 25.28 71.43
N ARG A 139 6.10 24.50 71.13
CA ARG A 139 6.37 23.31 71.95
C ARG A 139 7.84 22.96 71.96
N ASP A 140 8.36 22.95 73.18
CA ASP A 140 9.74 22.79 73.62
C ASP A 140 10.32 21.38 73.48
N GLU A 141 11.66 21.34 73.62
CA GLU A 141 12.55 20.26 74.12
C GLU A 141 12.82 19.09 73.12
N ASP A 142 14.05 18.71 72.74
CA ASP A 142 15.41 18.92 73.29
C ASP A 142 16.49 18.74 72.20
N ASP A 143 17.62 19.44 72.39
CA ASP A 143 19.05 19.17 72.08
C ASP A 143 19.42 18.14 70.95
N ASP A 144 20.38 18.35 70.05
CA ASP A 144 21.73 18.89 70.22
C ASP A 144 22.46 19.00 68.86
N ALA A 145 23.64 19.62 68.86
CA ALA A 145 24.32 20.26 67.73
C ALA A 145 25.05 19.39 66.67
N ALA A 146 25.30 20.06 65.54
CA ALA A 146 26.49 20.01 64.65
C ALA A 146 26.69 18.87 63.63
N ASP A 147 26.46 19.24 62.37
CA ASP A 147 27.39 19.20 61.23
C ASP A 147 28.17 17.89 60.94
N SER A 148 27.71 17.13 59.94
CA SER A 148 28.50 16.71 58.76
C SER A 148 27.70 15.73 57.90
N ALA A 149 27.69 15.97 56.58
CA ALA A 149 26.93 15.29 55.53
C ALA A 149 26.98 13.75 55.52
N PRO A 150 25.94 13.09 54.95
CA PRO A 150 26.14 11.81 54.28
C PRO A 150 25.79 11.86 52.78
N SER A 151 26.59 11.08 52.07
CA SER A 151 26.68 10.91 50.62
C SER A 151 25.42 10.32 49.97
N SER A 152 25.05 10.92 48.85
CA SER A 152 24.07 10.38 47.90
C SER A 152 24.71 9.33 46.99
N SER A 153 24.86 8.10 47.48
CA SER A 153 25.28 6.93 46.68
C SER A 153 24.07 6.18 46.12
N GLN A 154 23.35 6.75 45.15
CA GLN A 154 22.35 6.02 44.34
C GLN A 154 22.22 6.52 42.88
N ARG A 155 23.30 7.01 42.27
CA ARG A 155 23.27 7.47 40.85
C ARG A 155 24.47 7.02 40.03
N LEU A 156 24.76 5.72 39.99
CA LEU A 156 25.78 5.21 39.04
C LEU A 156 25.36 3.99 38.22
N VAL A 157 24.20 3.38 38.48
CA VAL A 157 23.77 2.19 37.73
C VAL A 157 23.11 2.53 36.38
N ARG A 158 22.55 3.75 36.23
CA ARG A 158 21.85 4.17 34.99
C ARG A 158 22.76 4.52 33.79
N PRO A 159 23.90 5.21 33.91
CA PRO A 159 24.75 5.47 32.74
C PRO A 159 25.48 4.20 32.28
N LEU A 160 25.77 3.26 33.19
CA LEU A 160 26.42 1.99 32.86
C LEU A 160 25.49 1.07 32.06
N LEU A 161 24.19 1.06 32.37
CA LEU A 161 23.20 0.27 31.64
C LEU A 161 23.02 0.79 30.20
N ILE A 162 23.03 2.11 30.02
CA ILE A 162 22.99 2.73 28.68
C ILE A 162 24.27 2.39 27.89
N ALA A 163 25.44 2.46 28.52
CA ALA A 163 26.71 2.09 27.89
C ALA A 163 26.77 0.60 27.50
N VAL A 164 26.22 -0.30 28.33
CA VAL A 164 26.14 -1.73 28.04
C VAL A 164 25.19 -2.01 26.88
N VAL A 165 24.01 -1.37 26.83
CA VAL A 165 23.06 -1.50 25.71
C VAL A 165 23.67 -0.97 24.41
N PHE A 166 24.40 0.15 24.48
CA PHE A 166 25.10 0.71 23.32
C PHE A 166 26.22 -0.22 22.82
N LEU A 167 27.01 -0.81 23.71
CA LEU A 167 28.02 -1.82 23.37
C LEU A 167 27.40 -3.11 22.82
N LEU A 168 26.24 -3.54 23.32
CA LEU A 168 25.50 -4.68 22.80
C LEU A 168 24.97 -4.42 21.39
N GLY A 169 24.47 -3.19 21.13
CA GLY A 169 24.06 -2.75 19.80
C GLY A 169 25.22 -2.73 18.81
N ILE A 170 26.37 -2.16 19.19
CA ILE A 170 27.59 -2.17 18.36
C ILE A 170 28.07 -3.61 18.12
N GLY A 171 28.03 -4.47 19.14
CA GLY A 171 28.39 -5.88 19.01
C GLY A 171 27.48 -6.65 18.04
N LEU A 172 26.18 -6.38 18.06
CA LEU A 172 25.22 -6.98 17.11
C LEU A 172 25.43 -6.49 15.67
N VAL A 173 25.75 -5.21 15.49
CA VAL A 173 26.09 -4.65 14.18
C VAL A 173 27.40 -5.26 13.66
N ALA A 174 28.42 -5.36 14.51
CA ALA A 174 29.68 -6.02 14.15
C ALA A 174 29.48 -7.51 13.83
N LEU A 175 28.64 -8.21 14.58
CA LEU A 175 28.27 -9.61 14.32
C LEU A 175 27.52 -9.74 12.98
N ALA A 176 26.58 -8.83 12.69
CA ALA A 176 25.88 -8.80 11.40
C ALA A 176 26.86 -8.58 10.24
N VAL A 177 27.80 -7.63 10.37
CA VAL A 177 28.85 -7.39 9.38
C VAL A 177 29.75 -8.62 9.19
N VAL A 178 30.18 -9.27 10.27
CA VAL A 178 30.98 -10.51 10.21
C VAL A 178 30.19 -11.65 9.57
N THR A 179 28.88 -11.79 9.83
CA THR A 179 28.06 -12.81 9.14
C THR A 179 27.88 -12.53 7.66
N ILE A 180 27.78 -11.26 7.25
CA ILE A 180 27.68 -10.86 5.84
C ILE A 180 29.02 -11.10 5.13
N PHE A 181 30.14 -10.72 5.74
CA PHE A 181 31.47 -10.94 5.17
C PHE A 181 31.90 -12.42 5.19
N ASN A 182 31.54 -13.19 6.22
CA ASN A 182 31.78 -14.65 6.25
C ASN A 182 30.85 -15.41 5.29
N ARG A 183 29.67 -14.86 4.94
CA ARG A 183 28.78 -15.42 3.90
C ARG A 183 29.24 -15.07 2.48
N ALA A 184 30.08 -14.06 2.33
CA ALA A 184 30.71 -13.67 1.06
C ALA A 184 32.10 -14.32 0.83
N GLY A 185 32.67 -15.00 1.83
CA GLY A 185 34.05 -15.50 1.80
C GLY A 185 34.25 -17.02 1.81
N GLY A 186 33.19 -17.82 1.76
CA GLY A 186 33.28 -19.29 1.86
C GLY A 186 32.45 -20.00 0.79
N GLY A 187 33.07 -20.25 -0.35
CA GLY A 187 32.49 -21.02 -1.45
C GLY A 187 33.61 -21.48 -2.37
N ASP A 188 34.43 -22.38 -1.86
CA ASP A 188 35.47 -23.08 -2.59
C ASP A 188 34.94 -23.77 -3.84
N ALA A 189 35.89 -23.93 -4.76
CA ALA A 189 35.77 -24.52 -6.07
C ALA A 189 35.18 -25.94 -6.11
N SER A 190 34.67 -26.25 -7.31
CA SER A 190 34.52 -27.58 -7.94
C SER A 190 33.21 -28.32 -7.67
N GLU A 191 32.35 -28.36 -8.70
CA GLU A 191 32.07 -29.65 -9.33
C GLU A 191 31.87 -29.49 -10.84
N VAL A 192 32.76 -30.14 -11.58
CA VAL A 192 32.75 -30.31 -13.03
C VAL A 192 31.68 -31.33 -13.37
N ALA A 193 30.51 -30.88 -13.86
CA ALA A 193 29.57 -31.76 -14.54
C ALA A 193 29.84 -31.71 -16.05
N THR A 194 30.49 -32.77 -16.53
CA THR A 194 30.82 -33.02 -17.93
C THR A 194 29.53 -33.21 -18.73
N LEU A 195 29.24 -32.33 -19.69
CA LEU A 195 28.22 -32.58 -20.71
C LEU A 195 28.86 -33.35 -21.88
N PRO A 196 28.27 -34.47 -22.37
CA PRO A 196 28.73 -35.12 -23.59
C PRO A 196 28.40 -34.24 -24.82
N PRO A 197 29.16 -34.37 -25.93
CA PRO A 197 28.98 -33.51 -27.09
C PRO A 197 27.76 -33.97 -27.90
N THR A 198 26.75 -33.11 -28.01
CA THR A 198 25.72 -33.26 -29.05
C THR A 198 25.97 -32.24 -30.15
N LEU A 199 26.12 -32.80 -31.35
CA LEU A 199 26.56 -32.23 -32.61
C LEU A 199 25.91 -30.89 -32.96
N ILE A 200 26.78 -29.96 -33.34
CA ILE A 200 26.49 -28.78 -34.15
C ILE A 200 25.91 -29.28 -35.48
N VAL A 201 24.69 -28.85 -35.83
CA VAL A 201 24.18 -28.91 -37.21
C VAL A 201 24.01 -27.46 -37.66
N GLU A 202 24.87 -27.05 -38.60
CA GLU A 202 24.83 -25.75 -39.26
C GLU A 202 23.52 -25.57 -40.07
N PRO A 203 22.97 -24.35 -40.19
CA PRO A 203 21.95 -24.07 -41.18
C PRO A 203 22.63 -23.79 -42.54
N THR A 204 22.68 -24.80 -43.42
CA THR A 204 23.01 -24.56 -44.84
C THR A 204 21.74 -24.17 -45.58
N ALA A 205 21.74 -22.95 -46.11
CA ALA A 205 20.76 -22.42 -47.04
C ALA A 205 20.81 -23.18 -48.37
N SER A 206 19.65 -23.45 -48.98
CA SER A 206 19.53 -23.74 -50.42
C SER A 206 18.13 -23.40 -50.92
N LEU A 207 18.08 -22.46 -51.87
CA LEU A 207 16.92 -21.98 -52.61
C LEU A 207 16.38 -23.07 -53.56
N PRO A 208 15.07 -23.15 -53.87
CA PRO A 208 14.58 -23.92 -55.00
C PRO A 208 14.46 -23.05 -56.26
N LEU A 209 15.03 -23.57 -57.36
CA LEU A 209 14.86 -23.09 -58.73
C LEU A 209 13.72 -23.88 -59.41
N GLU A 210 12.71 -23.16 -59.92
CA GLU A 210 11.96 -23.53 -61.12
C GLU A 210 12.80 -23.25 -62.39
N PRO A 211 12.37 -23.56 -63.64
CA PRO A 211 11.27 -24.41 -64.13
C PRO A 211 11.75 -25.40 -65.23
N THR A 212 10.85 -26.20 -65.82
CA THR A 212 10.69 -26.49 -67.28
C THR A 212 9.97 -27.83 -67.46
N GLY A 213 8.80 -27.77 -68.11
CA GLY A 213 7.95 -28.92 -68.38
C GLY A 213 8.21 -29.64 -69.71
N ASP A 214 7.40 -30.64 -69.98
CA ASP A 214 6.98 -31.07 -71.32
C ASP A 214 5.66 -31.88 -71.22
N PRO A 215 4.79 -31.89 -72.26
CA PRO A 215 3.38 -32.25 -72.14
C PRO A 215 2.97 -33.53 -72.90
N ALA A 216 1.67 -33.83 -72.75
CA ALA A 216 0.75 -34.40 -73.75
C ALA A 216 0.79 -35.90 -74.09
N GLY A 217 -0.39 -36.50 -73.95
CA GLY A 217 -0.79 -37.80 -74.47
C GLY A 217 -2.24 -38.14 -74.10
N GLU A 218 -3.22 -37.42 -74.67
CA GLU A 218 -4.65 -37.82 -74.78
C GLU A 218 -4.84 -38.91 -75.88
N PRO A 219 -6.03 -39.49 -76.17
CA PRO A 219 -7.40 -39.27 -75.63
C PRO A 219 -8.21 -40.58 -75.33
N VAL A 220 -9.47 -40.46 -74.87
CA VAL A 220 -10.71 -40.99 -75.54
C VAL A 220 -11.91 -41.05 -74.56
N ILE A 221 -12.87 -40.14 -74.82
CA ILE A 221 -14.33 -40.08 -74.55
C ILE A 221 -15.07 -41.41 -74.83
N ASP A 222 -16.26 -41.79 -74.34
CA ASP A 222 -17.37 -41.26 -73.54
C ASP A 222 -18.34 -42.46 -73.37
N ALA A 223 -19.00 -42.61 -72.22
CA ALA A 223 -20.34 -43.20 -72.11
C ALA A 223 -20.85 -43.13 -70.66
N THR A 224 -21.90 -42.32 -70.50
CA THR A 224 -22.77 -42.17 -69.33
C THR A 224 -23.57 -43.45 -69.01
N THR A 225 -23.64 -43.87 -67.72
CA THR A 225 -24.84 -44.13 -66.87
C THR A 225 -24.51 -45.08 -65.69
N GLU A 226 -24.86 -44.62 -64.46
CA GLU A 226 -24.99 -45.21 -63.09
C GLU A 226 -25.07 -46.77 -62.91
N PRO A 227 -24.70 -47.38 -61.73
CA PRO A 227 -25.30 -47.09 -60.41
C PRO A 227 -24.47 -47.26 -59.11
N VAL A 228 -24.98 -46.60 -58.06
CA VAL A 228 -24.91 -46.83 -56.60
C VAL A 228 -23.85 -47.82 -56.06
N VAL A 229 -22.92 -47.28 -55.26
CA VAL A 229 -22.16 -48.03 -54.25
C VAL A 229 -22.28 -47.28 -52.92
N GLU A 230 -22.70 -47.99 -51.87
CA GLU A 230 -22.93 -47.50 -50.51
C GLU A 230 -21.67 -46.86 -49.88
N PRO A 231 -21.82 -45.81 -49.05
CA PRO A 231 -20.68 -45.25 -48.33
C PRO A 231 -20.24 -46.20 -47.20
N PRO A 232 -18.93 -46.34 -46.92
CA PRO A 232 -18.46 -47.14 -45.80
C PRO A 232 -18.86 -46.50 -44.46
N THR A 233 -19.34 -47.34 -43.55
CA THR A 233 -19.66 -47.01 -42.16
C THR A 233 -18.48 -46.34 -41.46
N ALA A 234 -18.64 -45.07 -41.10
CA ALA A 234 -17.71 -44.39 -40.20
C ALA A 234 -17.93 -44.91 -38.77
N THR A 235 -16.89 -45.50 -38.19
CA THR A 235 -16.81 -45.76 -36.74
C THR A 235 -16.91 -44.42 -36.02
N ILE A 236 -18.04 -44.15 -35.37
CA ILE A 236 -18.23 -42.98 -34.53
C ILE A 236 -17.41 -43.21 -33.26
N GLU A 237 -16.28 -42.53 -33.16
CA GLU A 237 -15.52 -42.39 -31.91
C GLU A 237 -16.45 -41.72 -30.88
N PRO A 238 -16.60 -42.24 -29.65
CA PRO A 238 -17.49 -41.63 -28.67
C PRO A 238 -17.02 -40.21 -28.40
N THR A 239 -17.87 -39.24 -28.73
CA THR A 239 -17.70 -37.83 -28.37
C THR A 239 -17.36 -37.76 -26.89
N PRO A 240 -16.27 -37.07 -26.48
CA PRO A 240 -15.99 -36.90 -25.06
C PRO A 240 -17.21 -36.21 -24.43
N THR A 241 -17.86 -36.91 -23.51
CA THR A 241 -18.90 -36.32 -22.69
C THR A 241 -18.27 -35.11 -21.99
N PRO A 242 -18.83 -33.89 -22.13
CA PRO A 242 -18.28 -32.74 -21.42
C PRO A 242 -18.32 -33.06 -19.93
N THR A 243 -17.14 -33.16 -19.32
CA THR A 243 -17.00 -33.18 -17.86
C THR A 243 -17.81 -31.99 -17.32
N PRO A 244 -18.72 -32.19 -16.34
CA PRO A 244 -19.44 -31.08 -15.77
C PRO A 244 -18.42 -30.09 -15.19
N ILE A 245 -18.39 -28.89 -15.74
CA ILE A 245 -17.62 -27.78 -15.18
C ILE A 245 -18.13 -27.63 -13.74
N PRO A 246 -17.26 -27.64 -12.70
CA PRO A 246 -17.71 -27.38 -11.34
C PRO A 246 -18.50 -26.08 -11.35
N THR A 247 -19.76 -26.15 -10.94
CA THR A 247 -20.68 -25.02 -10.95
C THR A 247 -20.21 -24.00 -9.92
N GLN A 248 -19.31 -23.10 -10.33
CA GLN A 248 -18.98 -21.93 -9.55
C GLN A 248 -20.26 -21.11 -9.40
N VAL A 249 -20.64 -20.80 -8.16
CA VAL A 249 -21.82 -19.96 -7.89
C VAL A 249 -21.56 -18.61 -8.57
N PRO A 250 -22.44 -18.16 -9.48
CA PRO A 250 -22.31 -16.84 -10.10
C PRO A 250 -22.19 -15.75 -9.03
N PRO A 251 -21.33 -14.74 -9.21
CA PRO A 251 -21.15 -13.65 -8.24
C PRO A 251 -22.47 -12.97 -7.82
N GLU A 252 -23.44 -12.90 -8.72
CA GLU A 252 -24.78 -12.33 -8.51
C GLU A 252 -25.57 -13.13 -7.46
N GLN A 253 -25.29 -14.43 -7.34
CA GLN A 253 -25.95 -15.38 -6.44
C GLN A 253 -25.12 -15.63 -5.16
N ALA A 254 -23.89 -15.12 -5.10
CA ALA A 254 -23.00 -15.27 -3.95
C ALA A 254 -23.55 -14.56 -2.70
N ALA A 255 -23.42 -15.19 -1.54
CA ALA A 255 -23.69 -14.57 -0.23
C ALA A 255 -22.50 -14.84 0.71
N PRO A 256 -21.39 -14.10 0.54
CA PRO A 256 -20.17 -14.37 1.27
C PRO A 256 -20.36 -14.11 2.78
N THR A 257 -19.77 -14.97 3.59
CA THR A 257 -19.60 -14.71 5.02
C THR A 257 -18.57 -13.59 5.19
N LEU A 258 -18.91 -12.60 6.02
CA LEU A 258 -18.04 -11.45 6.26
C LEU A 258 -16.88 -11.81 7.19
N LEU A 259 -15.67 -11.68 6.65
CA LEU A 259 -14.41 -11.77 7.36
C LEU A 259 -13.98 -10.40 7.89
N GLN A 260 -13.15 -10.40 8.92
CA GLN A 260 -12.51 -9.18 9.44
C GLN A 260 -11.28 -8.82 8.59
N ALA A 261 -10.96 -7.53 8.50
CA ALA A 261 -9.73 -7.10 7.83
C ALA A 261 -8.51 -7.73 8.52
N GLY A 262 -7.64 -8.39 7.74
CA GLY A 262 -6.51 -9.17 8.21
C GLY A 262 -6.75 -10.68 8.23
N GLU A 263 -8.00 -11.14 8.25
CA GLU A 263 -8.31 -12.55 8.03
C GLU A 263 -8.10 -12.90 6.56
N VAL A 264 -7.48 -14.06 6.30
CA VAL A 264 -7.05 -14.46 4.94
C VAL A 264 -8.07 -15.41 4.31
N ALA A 265 -8.47 -15.13 3.08
CA ALA A 265 -9.17 -16.08 2.22
C ALA A 265 -8.21 -16.66 1.17
N ASN A 266 -8.55 -17.84 0.65
CA ASN A 266 -7.78 -18.51 -0.39
C ASN A 266 -8.71 -18.87 -1.56
N ALA A 267 -8.21 -18.73 -2.79
CA ALA A 267 -8.89 -19.17 -4.01
C ALA A 267 -7.89 -19.25 -5.17
N GLY A 268 -7.97 -20.27 -6.03
CA GLY A 268 -7.18 -20.30 -7.27
C GLY A 268 -5.65 -20.31 -7.10
N GLY A 269 -5.13 -20.75 -5.96
CA GLY A 269 -3.70 -20.61 -5.63
C GLY A 269 -3.28 -19.19 -5.23
N TRP A 270 -4.23 -18.32 -4.93
CA TRP A 270 -4.02 -16.99 -4.36
C TRP A 270 -4.48 -16.96 -2.90
N SER A 271 -3.72 -16.27 -2.07
CA SER A 271 -4.08 -15.94 -0.69
C SER A 271 -4.25 -14.43 -0.59
N TYR A 272 -5.35 -13.95 -0.04
CA TYR A 272 -5.66 -12.53 -0.01
C TYR A 272 -6.42 -12.10 1.23
N THR A 273 -6.21 -10.85 1.63
CA THR A 273 -6.93 -10.18 2.73
C THR A 273 -7.03 -8.67 2.45
N LEU A 274 -7.99 -8.01 3.09
CA LEU A 274 -7.94 -6.56 3.23
C LEU A 274 -6.84 -6.14 4.21
N MET A 275 -6.17 -5.03 3.93
CA MET A 275 -5.19 -4.41 4.81
C MET A 275 -5.90 -3.82 6.05
N PRO A 276 -5.57 -4.27 7.27
CA PRO A 276 -6.19 -3.76 8.49
C PRO A 276 -5.92 -2.26 8.69
N GLY A 277 -6.94 -1.50 9.04
CA GLY A 277 -6.82 -0.07 9.36
C GLY A 277 -6.69 0.87 8.14
N TYR A 278 -6.75 0.33 6.91
CA TYR A 278 -6.88 1.14 5.71
C TYR A 278 -8.36 1.45 5.45
N VAL A 279 -8.72 2.72 5.34
CA VAL A 279 -10.09 3.13 5.02
C VAL A 279 -10.26 3.10 3.50
N TYR A 280 -11.08 2.18 3.01
CA TYR A 280 -11.45 2.12 1.61
C TYR A 280 -12.58 3.13 1.34
N GLY A 281 -12.36 4.02 0.38
CA GLY A 281 -13.28 5.12 0.09
C GLY A 281 -13.54 5.24 -1.40
N ALA A 282 -14.67 5.86 -1.73
CA ALA A 282 -14.95 6.28 -3.09
C ALA A 282 -14.04 7.48 -3.44
N VAL A 283 -13.21 7.34 -4.46
CA VAL A 283 -12.23 8.33 -4.91
C VAL A 283 -12.75 9.02 -6.16
N GLY A 284 -13.51 10.09 -5.94
CA GLY A 284 -14.03 10.95 -7.00
C GLY A 284 -14.71 10.16 -8.13
N ASN A 285 -14.83 10.78 -9.29
CA ASN A 285 -15.44 10.16 -10.46
C ASN A 285 -14.53 10.18 -11.68
N VAL A 286 -13.26 10.59 -11.57
CA VAL A 286 -12.32 10.64 -12.70
C VAL A 286 -10.95 10.07 -12.32
N ILE A 287 -10.48 9.08 -13.09
CA ILE A 287 -9.13 8.51 -13.02
C ILE A 287 -8.56 8.42 -14.44
N GLY A 288 -7.43 9.06 -14.69
CA GLY A 288 -6.78 9.01 -16.02
C GLY A 288 -7.60 9.58 -17.17
N GLY A 289 -8.57 10.46 -16.89
CA GLY A 289 -9.52 10.95 -17.89
C GLY A 289 -10.73 10.04 -18.12
N ASN A 290 -10.82 8.90 -17.44
CA ASN A 290 -12.01 8.03 -17.46
C ASN A 290 -12.99 8.46 -16.38
N THR A 291 -14.23 8.75 -16.78
CA THR A 291 -15.30 9.13 -15.85
C THR A 291 -16.11 7.92 -15.43
N ALA A 292 -16.26 7.72 -14.11
CA ALA A 292 -17.09 6.68 -13.52
C ALA A 292 -18.59 6.93 -13.81
N GLN A 293 -19.38 5.86 -13.84
CA GLN A 293 -20.84 5.98 -13.85
C GLN A 293 -21.38 6.55 -12.53
N GLY A 294 -20.68 6.29 -11.43
CA GLY A 294 -20.88 6.95 -10.15
C GLY A 294 -19.57 7.48 -9.60
N GLN A 295 -18.94 6.70 -8.74
CA GLN A 295 -17.61 7.00 -8.19
C GLN A 295 -16.73 5.76 -8.23
N TYR A 296 -15.43 5.96 -8.25
CA TYR A 296 -14.50 4.84 -8.19
C TYR A 296 -14.31 4.37 -6.76
N ALA A 297 -14.70 3.16 -6.43
CA ALA A 297 -14.33 2.53 -5.17
C ALA A 297 -12.89 2.02 -5.29
N VAL A 298 -12.02 2.43 -4.35
CA VAL A 298 -10.61 2.04 -4.32
C VAL A 298 -10.36 1.15 -3.11
N VAL A 299 -9.86 -0.06 -3.38
CA VAL A 299 -9.64 -1.09 -2.38
C VAL A 299 -8.21 -1.61 -2.48
N LEU A 300 -7.45 -1.49 -1.39
CA LEU A 300 -6.10 -2.03 -1.27
C LEU A 300 -6.16 -3.42 -0.63
N ALA A 301 -5.81 -4.46 -1.40
CA ALA A 301 -5.76 -5.84 -0.93
C ALA A 301 -4.30 -6.29 -0.76
N LEU A 302 -4.02 -7.09 0.27
CA LEU A 302 -2.76 -7.84 0.37
C LEU A 302 -2.97 -9.18 -0.33
N VAL A 303 -2.14 -9.47 -1.32
CA VAL A 303 -2.23 -10.69 -2.14
C VAL A 303 -0.89 -11.42 -2.14
N SER A 304 -0.93 -12.73 -1.97
CA SER A 304 0.22 -13.63 -2.07
C SER A 304 -0.02 -14.64 -3.18
N ASN A 305 0.97 -14.82 -4.06
CA ASN A 305 0.94 -15.82 -5.12
C ASN A 305 1.49 -17.15 -4.61
N LYS A 306 0.63 -18.18 -4.59
CA LYS A 306 0.96 -19.57 -4.22
C LYS A 306 0.82 -20.54 -5.40
N THR A 307 0.75 -20.04 -6.64
CA THR A 307 0.58 -20.89 -7.83
C THR A 307 1.86 -21.58 -8.27
N GLY A 308 3.01 -21.15 -7.74
CA GLY A 308 4.34 -21.66 -8.09
C GLY A 308 4.91 -21.06 -9.38
N ILE A 309 4.19 -20.12 -10.02
CA ILE A 309 4.63 -19.42 -11.23
C ILE A 309 4.40 -17.91 -11.11
N ASP A 310 5.37 -17.12 -11.54
CA ASP A 310 5.26 -15.65 -11.59
C ASP A 310 4.20 -15.26 -12.62
N GLN A 311 3.11 -14.68 -12.15
CA GLN A 311 1.97 -14.33 -12.99
C GLN A 311 1.13 -13.22 -12.36
N PRO A 312 0.37 -12.46 -13.15
CA PRO A 312 -0.59 -11.52 -12.59
C PRO A 312 -1.80 -12.25 -12.00
N VAL A 313 -2.47 -11.60 -11.06
CA VAL A 313 -3.80 -12.02 -10.61
C VAL A 313 -4.76 -11.96 -11.81
N PRO A 314 -5.65 -12.96 -12.04
CA PRO A 314 -6.60 -12.91 -13.14
C PRO A 314 -7.45 -11.63 -13.09
N GLN A 315 -7.70 -11.00 -14.24
CA GLN A 315 -8.34 -9.67 -14.31
C GLN A 315 -9.74 -9.65 -13.67
N GLU A 316 -10.50 -10.71 -13.87
CA GLU A 316 -11.87 -10.87 -13.36
C GLU A 316 -11.92 -11.52 -11.97
N PHE A 317 -10.77 -11.73 -11.32
CA PHE A 317 -10.71 -12.48 -10.07
C PHE A 317 -11.49 -11.80 -8.94
N PHE A 318 -11.33 -10.48 -8.79
CA PHE A 318 -11.96 -9.71 -7.72
C PHE A 318 -13.25 -9.03 -8.19
N VAL A 319 -14.26 -9.08 -7.33
CA VAL A 319 -15.55 -8.42 -7.54
C VAL A 319 -16.03 -7.73 -6.26
N LEU A 320 -16.71 -6.59 -6.42
CA LEU A 320 -17.52 -5.98 -5.36
C LEU A 320 -18.98 -6.32 -5.59
N LYS A 321 -19.71 -6.63 -4.52
CA LYS A 321 -21.16 -6.77 -4.55
C LYS A 321 -21.81 -5.84 -3.54
N ASP A 322 -22.81 -5.08 -3.95
CA ASP A 322 -23.58 -4.22 -3.05
C ASP A 322 -24.76 -4.95 -2.38
N ALA A 323 -25.44 -4.28 -1.46
CA ALA A 323 -26.64 -4.79 -0.80
C ALA A 323 -27.85 -4.98 -1.75
N ALA A 324 -27.86 -4.30 -2.91
CA ALA A 324 -28.91 -4.42 -3.92
C ALA A 324 -28.69 -5.61 -4.88
N GLY A 325 -27.54 -6.27 -4.78
CA GLY A 325 -27.15 -7.39 -5.63
C GLY A 325 -26.38 -7.00 -6.90
N GLY A 326 -26.05 -5.72 -7.06
CA GLY A 326 -25.16 -5.23 -8.12
C GLY A 326 -23.76 -5.78 -7.94
N VAL A 327 -23.17 -6.29 -9.02
CA VAL A 327 -21.80 -6.84 -9.03
C VAL A 327 -20.92 -5.98 -9.94
N TYR A 328 -19.77 -5.57 -9.42
CA TYR A 328 -18.83 -4.68 -10.08
C TYR A 328 -17.47 -5.39 -10.20
N PRO A 329 -16.99 -5.70 -11.41
CA PRO A 329 -15.67 -6.28 -11.60
C PRO A 329 -14.56 -5.25 -11.35
N ALA A 330 -13.40 -5.74 -10.93
CA ALA A 330 -12.21 -4.89 -10.79
C ALA A 330 -11.72 -4.37 -12.16
N ARG A 331 -11.15 -3.17 -12.16
CA ARG A 331 -10.69 -2.43 -13.34
C ARG A 331 -9.16 -2.35 -13.36
N PRO A 332 -8.46 -3.34 -13.93
CA PRO A 332 -6.99 -3.34 -14.00
C PRO A 332 -6.45 -2.17 -14.84
N ASP A 333 -7.20 -1.75 -15.86
CA ASP A 333 -6.91 -0.58 -16.69
C ASP A 333 -6.80 0.70 -15.85
N LEU A 334 -7.71 0.89 -14.89
CA LEU A 334 -7.69 2.05 -14.01
C LEU A 334 -6.68 1.90 -12.88
N ALA A 335 -6.50 0.67 -12.35
CA ALA A 335 -5.50 0.41 -11.32
C ALA A 335 -4.10 0.81 -11.79
N GLN A 336 -3.72 0.44 -13.03
CA GLN A 336 -2.40 0.82 -13.58
C GLN A 336 -2.17 2.32 -13.70
N ILE A 337 -3.23 3.10 -13.92
CA ILE A 337 -3.15 4.57 -13.97
C ILE A 337 -3.05 5.17 -12.57
N TYR A 338 -3.77 4.59 -11.61
CA TYR A 338 -3.89 5.11 -10.26
C TYR A 338 -2.68 4.77 -9.38
N VAL A 339 -2.06 3.61 -9.60
CA VAL A 339 -0.95 3.15 -8.75
C VAL A 339 0.29 4.00 -8.98
N GLN A 340 0.80 4.52 -7.87
CA GLN A 340 2.15 5.04 -7.74
C GLN A 340 2.90 4.03 -6.89
N ARG A 341 3.79 3.24 -7.52
CA ARG A 341 4.47 2.12 -6.88
C ARG A 341 5.26 2.59 -5.66
N GLY A 342 5.02 1.94 -4.53
CA GLY A 342 5.63 2.27 -3.24
C GLY A 342 4.96 3.44 -2.48
N ALA A 343 3.94 4.07 -3.07
CA ALA A 343 3.16 5.14 -2.40
C ALA A 343 1.71 4.71 -2.14
N THR A 344 0.98 4.29 -3.19
CA THR A 344 -0.43 3.88 -3.05
C THR A 344 -0.63 2.37 -2.99
N ALA A 345 0.23 1.62 -3.66
CA ALA A 345 0.35 0.16 -3.59
C ALA A 345 1.74 -0.24 -4.08
N ASP A 346 2.15 -1.47 -3.80
CA ASP A 346 3.37 -2.05 -4.39
C ASP A 346 3.17 -2.26 -5.89
N ILE A 347 1.98 -2.79 -6.27
CA ILE A 347 1.65 -3.09 -7.66
C ILE A 347 0.18 -2.76 -7.99
N ALA A 348 -0.10 -2.58 -9.28
CA ALA A 348 -1.46 -2.50 -9.80
C ALA A 348 -2.03 -3.88 -10.09
N LEU A 349 -3.36 -4.01 -10.07
CA LEU A 349 -4.00 -5.20 -10.62
C LEU A 349 -3.64 -5.37 -12.10
N GLY A 350 -3.09 -6.54 -12.45
CA GLY A 350 -2.58 -6.85 -13.79
C GLY A 350 -1.05 -6.85 -13.89
N ASP A 351 -0.34 -6.32 -12.89
CA ASP A 351 1.11 -6.51 -12.76
C ASP A 351 1.45 -7.95 -12.33
N VAL A 352 2.63 -8.42 -12.74
CA VAL A 352 3.14 -9.75 -12.37
C VAL A 352 3.40 -9.80 -10.86
N LEU A 353 2.82 -10.79 -10.19
CA LEU A 353 3.08 -11.08 -8.79
C LEU A 353 4.01 -12.31 -8.69
N PRO A 354 5.20 -12.18 -8.06
CA PRO A 354 6.13 -13.31 -7.95
C PRO A 354 5.55 -14.41 -7.07
N ALA A 355 5.79 -15.68 -7.43
CA ALA A 355 5.34 -16.85 -6.67
C ALA A 355 6.23 -17.14 -5.46
N ASN A 356 6.43 -16.12 -4.62
CA ASN A 356 7.26 -16.16 -3.41
C ASN A 356 6.42 -16.20 -2.11
N GLU A 357 5.10 -16.35 -2.24
CA GLU A 357 4.12 -16.34 -1.15
C GLU A 357 4.14 -15.09 -0.24
N THR A 358 4.88 -14.05 -0.62
CA THR A 358 4.98 -12.82 0.17
C THR A 358 3.73 -11.98 -0.05
N PRO A 359 3.05 -11.50 1.01
CA PRO A 359 1.93 -10.57 0.86
C PRO A 359 2.41 -9.26 0.22
N THR A 360 1.85 -8.94 -0.93
CA THR A 360 2.13 -7.71 -1.69
C THR A 360 0.85 -6.90 -1.78
N SER A 361 0.94 -5.58 -1.60
CA SER A 361 -0.21 -4.72 -1.72
C SER A 361 -0.59 -4.49 -3.19
N VAL A 362 -1.83 -4.84 -3.53
CA VAL A 362 -2.42 -4.74 -4.87
C VAL A 362 -3.58 -3.77 -4.84
N MET A 363 -3.53 -2.76 -5.69
CA MET A 363 -4.63 -1.81 -5.83
C MET A 363 -5.75 -2.35 -6.70
N LEU A 364 -6.97 -2.34 -6.17
CA LEU A 364 -8.21 -2.70 -6.85
C LEU A 364 -9.09 -1.46 -7.02
N ILE A 365 -9.63 -1.28 -8.22
CA ILE A 365 -10.50 -0.14 -8.56
C ILE A 365 -11.78 -0.68 -9.15
N PHE A 366 -12.92 -0.12 -8.75
CA PHE A 366 -14.24 -0.52 -9.20
C PHE A 366 -15.05 0.72 -9.59
N ASP A 367 -15.79 0.66 -10.69
CA ASP A 367 -16.77 1.68 -11.05
C ASP A 367 -18.11 1.32 -10.40
N VAL A 368 -18.53 2.11 -9.41
CA VAL A 368 -19.70 1.81 -8.59
C VAL A 368 -20.71 2.96 -8.72
N PRO A 369 -22.00 2.67 -8.99
CA PRO A 369 -23.04 3.69 -9.09
C PRO A 369 -23.25 4.42 -7.77
N PRO A 370 -23.75 5.66 -7.81
CA PRO A 370 -24.05 6.43 -6.61
C PRO A 370 -25.15 5.76 -5.80
N GLY A 371 -25.05 5.85 -4.47
CA GLY A 371 -26.01 5.25 -3.54
C GLY A 371 -25.83 3.75 -3.29
N ALA A 372 -24.83 3.09 -3.88
CA ALA A 372 -24.49 1.71 -3.56
C ALA A 372 -24.01 1.62 -2.09
N THR A 373 -24.45 0.59 -1.37
CA THR A 373 -24.11 0.40 0.06
C THR A 373 -23.66 -1.03 0.34
N SER A 374 -22.93 -1.20 1.44
CA SER A 374 -22.42 -2.48 1.91
C SER A 374 -21.68 -3.28 0.83
N LEU A 375 -20.67 -2.65 0.23
CA LEU A 375 -19.89 -3.25 -0.86
C LEU A 375 -18.95 -4.31 -0.30
N VAL A 376 -19.28 -5.58 -0.57
CA VAL A 376 -18.52 -6.75 -0.15
C VAL A 376 -17.55 -7.16 -1.24
N LEU A 377 -16.26 -7.23 -0.92
CA LEU A 377 -15.21 -7.75 -1.78
C LEU A 377 -15.08 -9.27 -1.60
N PHE A 378 -15.06 -10.01 -2.70
CA PHE A 378 -14.72 -11.44 -2.73
C PHE A 378 -14.11 -11.83 -4.08
N SER A 379 -13.65 -13.08 -4.19
CA SER A 379 -13.14 -13.64 -5.45
C SER A 379 -14.24 -14.41 -6.18
N ARG A 380 -14.27 -14.36 -7.51
CA ARG A 380 -15.14 -15.25 -8.30
C ARG A 380 -14.87 -16.73 -8.06
N GLU A 381 -13.65 -17.07 -7.65
CA GLU A 381 -13.25 -18.44 -7.34
C GLU A 381 -13.49 -18.83 -5.88
N ASN A 382 -13.83 -17.88 -5.01
CA ASN A 382 -14.32 -18.13 -3.65
C ASN A 382 -15.44 -17.15 -3.30
N THR A 383 -16.67 -17.58 -3.55
CA THR A 383 -17.89 -16.83 -3.31
C THR A 383 -18.48 -17.01 -1.91
N THR A 384 -17.79 -17.77 -1.05
CA THR A 384 -18.28 -18.13 0.29
C THR A 384 -17.77 -17.21 1.38
N GLN A 385 -16.68 -16.49 1.12
CA GLN A 385 -15.99 -15.60 2.06
C GLN A 385 -15.68 -14.27 1.39
N GLY A 386 -15.80 -13.18 2.14
CA GLY A 386 -15.50 -11.85 1.64
C GLY A 386 -15.40 -10.84 2.77
N TRP A 387 -15.08 -9.59 2.46
CA TRP A 387 -14.96 -8.52 3.44
C TRP A 387 -15.86 -7.36 3.05
N LEU A 388 -16.44 -6.70 4.03
CA LEU A 388 -17.04 -5.40 3.82
C LEU A 388 -15.93 -4.40 3.48
N ALA A 389 -15.78 -4.06 2.20
CA ALA A 389 -14.71 -3.20 1.73
C ALA A 389 -15.12 -1.73 1.84
N VAL A 390 -16.25 -1.36 1.24
CA VAL A 390 -16.72 0.04 1.21
C VAL A 390 -18.13 0.13 1.80
N ALA A 391 -18.32 1.01 2.79
CA ALA A 391 -19.61 1.14 3.47
C ALA A 391 -20.70 1.72 2.54
N SER A 392 -20.37 2.76 1.79
CA SER A 392 -21.30 3.41 0.85
C SER A 392 -20.56 4.26 -0.18
N VAL A 393 -21.18 4.42 -1.34
CA VAL A 393 -20.81 5.41 -2.36
C VAL A 393 -21.84 6.55 -2.33
N PRO A 394 -21.42 7.80 -2.08
CA PRO A 394 -22.32 8.94 -1.92
C PRO A 394 -23.00 9.40 -3.22
#